data_AF-A0A212IW36-F1
#
_entry.id   AF-A0A212IW36-F1
#
_cell.length_a   1.000
_cell.length_b   1.000
_cell.length_c   1.000
_cell.angle_alpha   90.00
_cell.angle_beta   90.00
_cell.angle_gamma   90.00
#
_symmetry.space_group_name_H-M   'P 1'
#
loop_
_entity.id
_entity.type
_entity.pdbx_description
1 polymer ?
#
loop_
_entity_poly.entity_id
_entity_poly.type
_entity_poly.pdbx_seq_one_letter_code
_entity_poly.pdbx_strand_id
1 'polypeptide(L)'
;MKLWTIAALAALVALGGCARNEDPAKGGFFSGIANMSDGTYERRQQDRKEALENEQDMNLQKQRELERTNAQRDAVAAQRAQVESQAAALESEVSALKAKLAKAKTQHGDLQRQADVLQAKIDVLQQDSFTPPADKAARLDALRKEKADLEKQIDTAIGR
;
A
#
# COMPACT_ATOMS: atom_id res chain seq x y z
N MET A 1 43.91 -24.10 -84.27
CA MET A 1 42.56 -23.63 -83.90
C MET A 1 42.08 -24.45 -82.71
N LYS A 2 41.76 -23.95 -81.52
CA LYS A 2 41.86 -22.63 -80.89
C LYS A 2 41.56 -22.92 -79.39
N LEU A 3 42.47 -23.60 -78.68
CA LEU A 3 42.31 -23.85 -77.22
C LEU A 3 42.20 -22.54 -76.43
N TRP A 4 42.76 -21.47 -76.96
CA TRP A 4 42.67 -20.13 -76.40
C TRP A 4 41.27 -19.49 -76.52
N THR A 5 40.43 -19.90 -77.47
CA THR A 5 39.05 -19.35 -77.53
C THR A 5 38.12 -19.96 -76.49
N ILE A 6 38.38 -21.19 -76.04
CA ILE A 6 37.57 -21.81 -74.97
C ILE A 6 37.91 -21.15 -73.62
N ALA A 7 39.19 -20.86 -73.38
CA ALA A 7 39.62 -20.12 -72.20
C ALA A 7 39.08 -18.68 -72.17
N ALA A 8 39.05 -18.00 -73.32
CA ALA A 8 38.48 -16.66 -73.44
C ALA A 8 36.94 -16.63 -73.25
N LEU A 9 36.24 -17.67 -73.72
CA LEU A 9 34.78 -17.77 -73.54
C LEU A 9 34.41 -18.12 -72.09
N ALA A 10 35.19 -18.98 -71.43
CA ALA A 10 34.98 -19.33 -70.02
C ALA A 10 35.29 -18.16 -69.07
N ALA A 11 36.30 -17.35 -69.38
CA ALA A 11 36.62 -16.14 -68.62
C ALA A 11 35.53 -15.04 -68.76
N LEU A 12 34.84 -14.98 -69.90
CA LEU A 12 33.73 -14.05 -70.14
C LEU A 12 32.45 -14.45 -69.38
N VAL A 13 32.20 -15.74 -69.16
CA VAL A 13 31.04 -16.22 -68.37
C VAL A 13 31.28 -16.07 -66.86
N ALA A 14 32.53 -16.16 -66.40
CA ALA A 14 32.87 -16.01 -64.98
C ALA A 14 32.79 -14.57 -64.44
N LEU A 15 32.77 -13.55 -65.31
CA LEU A 15 32.67 -12.14 -64.93
C LEU A 15 31.21 -11.60 -64.90
N GLY A 16 30.22 -12.40 -65.30
CA GLY A 16 28.80 -12.02 -65.29
C GLY A 16 28.07 -12.30 -63.96
N GLY A 17 28.73 -12.95 -63.00
CA GLY A 17 28.19 -13.21 -61.65
C GLY A 17 28.30 -11.98 -60.74
N CYS A 18 27.79 -10.83 -61.18
CA CYS A 18 27.72 -9.62 -60.37
C CYS A 18 26.84 -9.88 -59.14
N ALA A 19 27.35 -9.46 -57.97
CA ALA A 19 26.67 -9.49 -56.69
C ALA A 19 25.20 -9.09 -56.82
N ARG A 20 24.30 -10.06 -56.61
CA ARG A 20 22.86 -9.85 -56.57
C ARG A 20 22.56 -9.13 -55.25
N ASN A 21 22.72 -7.81 -55.26
CA ASN A 21 22.30 -6.97 -54.16
C ASN A 21 20.78 -6.81 -54.29
N GLU A 22 20.05 -7.38 -53.34
CA GLU A 22 18.58 -7.49 -53.34
C GLU A 22 17.88 -6.16 -53.02
N ASP A 23 18.65 -5.09 -52.87
CA ASP A 23 18.18 -3.72 -52.69
C ASP A 23 18.00 -3.01 -54.06
N PRO A 24 16.76 -2.88 -54.58
CA PRO A 24 16.48 -2.22 -55.85
C PRO A 24 16.74 -0.70 -55.82
N ALA A 25 16.96 -0.09 -54.64
CA ALA A 25 17.43 1.30 -54.57
C ALA A 25 18.93 1.42 -54.88
N LYS A 26 19.66 0.30 -54.88
CA LYS A 26 21.11 0.21 -55.19
C LYS A 26 21.39 -0.59 -56.46
N GLY A 27 20.43 -1.35 -56.96
CA GLY A 27 20.48 -2.02 -58.26
C GLY A 27 20.01 -1.11 -59.39
N GLY A 28 20.80 -0.94 -60.46
CA GLY A 28 20.41 -0.13 -61.62
C GLY A 28 19.12 -0.62 -62.34
N PHE A 29 18.70 0.12 -63.37
CA PHE A 29 17.44 -0.06 -64.13
C PHE A 29 17.04 -1.51 -64.45
N PHE A 30 17.98 -2.37 -64.85
CA PHE A 30 17.72 -3.77 -65.18
C PHE A 30 17.39 -4.66 -63.96
N SER A 31 17.90 -4.31 -62.77
CA SER A 31 17.50 -4.94 -61.49
C SER A 31 16.08 -4.54 -61.09
N GLY A 32 15.67 -3.31 -61.40
CA GLY A 32 14.29 -2.85 -61.21
C GLY A 32 13.28 -3.62 -62.06
N ILE A 33 13.60 -3.90 -63.33
CA ILE A 33 12.74 -4.68 -64.24
C ILE A 33 12.67 -6.16 -63.83
N ALA A 34 13.79 -6.78 -63.45
CA ALA A 34 13.80 -8.16 -62.94
C ALA A 34 13.03 -8.29 -61.61
N ASN A 35 13.11 -7.28 -60.74
CA ASN A 35 12.32 -7.23 -59.50
C ASN A 35 10.82 -7.01 -59.74
N MET A 36 10.43 -6.35 -60.84
CA MET A 36 9.03 -6.23 -61.23
C MET A 36 8.43 -7.55 -61.74
N SER A 37 9.23 -8.43 -62.37
CA SER A 37 8.73 -9.75 -62.81
C SER A 37 8.67 -10.79 -61.68
N ASP A 38 9.49 -10.63 -60.63
CA ASP A 38 9.65 -11.60 -59.55
C ASP A 38 8.72 -11.36 -58.34
N GLY A 39 7.80 -10.38 -58.41
CA GLY A 39 6.80 -10.11 -57.36
C GLY A 39 7.37 -9.51 -56.06
N THR A 40 8.56 -8.91 -56.12
CA THR A 40 9.26 -8.42 -54.91
C THR A 40 8.66 -7.13 -54.36
N TYR A 41 7.95 -6.36 -55.18
CA TYR A 41 7.21 -5.18 -54.73
C TYR A 41 6.02 -5.55 -53.84
N GLU A 42 5.20 -6.51 -54.30
CA GLU A 42 4.05 -7.03 -53.58
C GLU A 42 4.48 -7.60 -52.23
N ARG A 43 5.60 -8.33 -52.20
CA ARG A 43 6.17 -8.88 -50.95
C ARG A 43 6.56 -7.78 -49.96
N ARG A 44 7.27 -6.73 -50.40
CA ARG A 44 7.60 -5.59 -49.50
C ARG A 44 6.36 -4.86 -48.99
N GLN A 45 5.31 -4.74 -49.81
CA GLN A 45 4.07 -4.12 -49.36
C GLN A 45 3.32 -5.00 -48.36
N GLN A 46 3.38 -6.32 -48.54
CA GLN A 46 2.87 -7.27 -47.55
C GLN A 46 3.66 -7.19 -46.25
N ASP A 47 5.00 -7.23 -46.30
CA ASP A 47 5.86 -7.14 -45.11
C ASP A 47 5.59 -5.84 -44.32
N ARG A 48 5.39 -4.72 -45.02
CA ARG A 48 5.04 -3.43 -44.39
C ARG A 48 3.66 -3.43 -43.76
N LYS A 49 2.67 -4.08 -44.38
CA LYS A 49 1.32 -4.22 -43.80
C LYS A 49 1.36 -5.08 -42.54
N GLU A 50 2.02 -6.22 -42.61
CA GLU A 50 2.20 -7.11 -41.46
C GLU A 50 2.96 -6.40 -40.32
N ALA A 51 4.02 -5.63 -40.64
CA ALA A 51 4.72 -4.83 -39.65
C ALA A 51 3.82 -3.77 -39.01
N LEU A 52 3.02 -3.04 -39.80
CA LEU A 52 2.10 -2.04 -39.28
C LEU A 52 1.00 -2.65 -38.40
N GLU A 53 0.42 -3.77 -38.81
CA GLU A 53 -0.60 -4.50 -38.03
C GLU A 53 0.00 -4.98 -36.70
N ASN A 54 1.20 -5.55 -36.72
CA ASN A 54 1.91 -5.96 -35.51
C ASN A 54 2.20 -4.77 -34.58
N GLU A 55 2.62 -3.62 -35.12
CA GLU A 55 2.84 -2.41 -34.33
C GLU A 55 1.54 -1.87 -33.71
N GLN A 56 0.43 -1.90 -34.44
CA GLN A 56 -0.88 -1.50 -33.93
C GLN A 56 -1.34 -2.41 -32.78
N ASP A 57 -1.21 -3.73 -32.95
CA ASP A 57 -1.55 -4.71 -31.92
C ASP A 57 -0.71 -4.53 -30.66
N MET A 58 0.60 -4.31 -30.83
CA MET A 58 1.52 -4.02 -29.73
C MET A 58 1.15 -2.71 -29.02
N ASN A 59 0.78 -1.67 -29.75
CA ASN A 59 0.35 -0.40 -29.15
C ASN A 59 -0.96 -0.55 -28.37
N LEU A 60 -1.93 -1.28 -28.92
CA LEU A 60 -3.19 -1.58 -28.22
C LEU A 60 -2.94 -2.40 -26.95
N GLN A 61 -2.01 -3.36 -26.99
CA GLN A 61 -1.61 -4.12 -25.79
C GLN A 61 -1.01 -3.22 -24.71
N LYS A 62 -0.07 -2.33 -25.09
CA LYS A 62 0.54 -1.37 -24.17
C LYS A 62 -0.49 -0.41 -23.57
N GLN A 63 -1.44 0.08 -24.36
CA GLN A 63 -2.52 0.94 -23.87
C GLN A 63 -3.36 0.22 -22.82
N ARG A 64 -3.77 -1.02 -23.08
CA ARG A 64 -4.52 -1.84 -22.10
C ARG A 64 -3.71 -2.11 -20.83
N GLU A 65 -2.41 -2.32 -20.95
CA GLU A 65 -1.52 -2.52 -19.80
C GLU A 65 -1.39 -1.23 -18.96
N LEU A 66 -1.25 -0.08 -19.61
CA LEU A 66 -1.24 1.23 -18.94
C LEU A 66 -2.55 1.51 -18.21
N GLU A 67 -3.69 1.25 -18.85
CA GLU A 67 -5.01 1.40 -18.23
C GLU A 67 -5.15 0.53 -16.99
N ARG A 68 -4.75 -0.75 -17.08
CA ARG A 68 -4.78 -1.68 -15.93
C ARG A 68 -3.85 -1.22 -14.81
N THR A 69 -2.64 -0.78 -15.14
CA THR A 69 -1.66 -0.30 -14.17
C THR A 69 -2.14 0.97 -13.48
N ASN A 70 -2.74 1.90 -14.23
CA ASN A 70 -3.33 3.11 -13.67
C ASN A 70 -4.51 2.79 -12.73
N ALA A 71 -5.39 1.88 -13.13
CA ALA A 71 -6.49 1.43 -12.28
C ALA A 71 -5.99 0.76 -10.99
N GLN A 72 -4.95 -0.07 -11.08
CA GLN A 72 -4.31 -0.68 -9.91
C GLN A 72 -3.68 0.38 -8.98
N ARG A 73 -2.97 1.35 -9.55
CA ARG A 73 -2.39 2.48 -8.79
C ARG A 73 -3.48 3.23 -8.03
N ASP A 74 -4.59 3.54 -8.69
CA ASP A 74 -5.69 4.29 -8.08
C ASP A 74 -6.38 3.49 -6.96
N ALA A 75 -6.58 2.19 -7.17
CA ALA A 75 -7.09 1.30 -6.13
C ALA A 75 -6.17 1.25 -4.90
N VAL A 76 -4.86 1.12 -5.11
CA VAL A 76 -3.87 1.11 -4.03
C VAL A 76 -3.81 2.46 -3.32
N ALA A 77 -3.87 3.58 -4.05
CA ALA A 77 -3.91 4.92 -3.47
C ALA A 77 -5.16 5.13 -2.60
N ALA A 78 -6.32 4.68 -3.06
CA ALA A 78 -7.56 4.74 -2.31
C ALA A 78 -7.50 3.87 -1.03
N GLN A 79 -6.98 2.64 -1.15
CA GLN A 79 -6.79 1.75 0.00
C GLN A 79 -5.84 2.37 1.04
N ARG A 80 -4.74 2.97 0.57
CA ARG A 80 -3.79 3.66 1.46
C ARG A 80 -4.47 4.81 2.21
N ALA A 81 -5.21 5.67 1.50
CA ALA A 81 -5.92 6.78 2.12
C ALA A 81 -6.94 6.31 3.18
N GLN A 82 -7.64 5.19 2.90
CA GLN A 82 -8.56 4.58 3.86
C GLN A 82 -7.83 4.09 5.12
N VAL A 83 -6.72 3.37 4.96
CA VAL A 83 -5.91 2.86 6.08
C VAL A 83 -5.33 4.01 6.90
N GLU A 84 -4.84 5.07 6.26
CA GLU A 84 -4.33 6.26 6.95
C GLU A 84 -5.42 6.95 7.78
N SER A 85 -6.65 7.05 7.25
CA SER A 85 -7.79 7.58 7.99
C SER A 85 -8.15 6.71 9.20
N GLN A 86 -8.13 5.38 9.05
CA GLN A 86 -8.37 4.45 10.15
C GLN A 86 -7.28 4.54 11.22
N ALA A 87 -6.02 4.66 10.83
CA ALA A 87 -4.91 4.82 11.76
C ALA A 87 -5.04 6.10 12.59
N ALA A 88 -5.40 7.22 11.95
CA ALA A 88 -5.63 8.49 12.65
C ALA A 88 -6.82 8.41 13.63
N ALA A 89 -7.89 7.72 13.25
CA ALA A 89 -9.04 7.49 14.15
C ALA A 89 -8.64 6.66 15.37
N LEU A 90 -7.92 5.54 15.15
CA LEU A 90 -7.43 4.68 16.22
C LEU A 90 -6.46 5.42 17.15
N GLU A 91 -5.57 6.26 16.62
CA GLU A 91 -4.67 7.07 17.43
C GLU A 91 -5.45 8.06 18.32
N SER A 92 -6.49 8.69 17.78
CA SER A 92 -7.40 9.55 18.54
C SER A 92 -8.10 8.78 19.66
N GLU A 93 -8.63 7.59 19.37
CA GLU A 93 -9.27 6.72 20.37
C GLU A 93 -8.30 6.30 21.48
N VAL A 94 -7.08 5.89 21.12
CA VAL A 94 -6.03 5.54 22.09
C VAL A 94 -5.70 6.74 22.98
N SER A 95 -5.59 7.95 22.42
CA SER A 95 -5.34 9.16 23.19
C SER A 95 -6.47 9.45 24.18
N ALA A 96 -7.72 9.30 23.75
CA ALA A 96 -8.90 9.51 24.59
C ALA A 96 -8.98 8.46 25.71
N LEU A 97 -8.69 7.19 25.40
CA LEU A 97 -8.63 6.11 26.39
C LEU A 97 -7.51 6.34 27.41
N LYS A 98 -6.34 6.79 26.99
CA LYS A 98 -5.24 7.17 27.91
C LYS A 98 -5.66 8.30 28.85
N ALA A 99 -6.33 9.33 28.34
CA ALA A 99 -6.84 10.43 29.16
C ALA A 99 -7.91 9.95 30.17
N LYS A 100 -8.85 9.10 29.73
CA LYS A 100 -9.85 8.47 30.61
C LYS A 100 -9.19 7.64 31.70
N LEU A 101 -8.19 6.83 31.35
CA LEU A 101 -7.43 6.02 32.30
C LEU A 101 -6.68 6.88 33.33
N ALA A 102 -6.03 7.96 32.89
CA ALA A 102 -5.35 8.89 33.79
C ALA A 102 -6.33 9.51 34.79
N LYS A 103 -7.50 9.98 34.31
CA LYS A 103 -8.56 10.53 35.17
C LYS A 103 -9.07 9.50 36.18
N ALA A 104 -9.33 8.26 35.73
CA ALA A 104 -9.79 7.18 36.60
C ALA A 104 -8.75 6.85 37.69
N LYS A 105 -7.46 6.83 37.36
CA LYS A 105 -6.38 6.64 38.33
C LYS A 105 -6.31 7.75 39.38
N THR A 106 -6.47 9.01 38.97
CA THR A 106 -6.52 10.14 39.90
C THR A 106 -7.72 10.02 40.84
N GLN A 107 -8.91 9.77 40.29
CA GLN A 107 -10.13 9.60 41.08
C GLN A 107 -10.00 8.45 42.09
N HIS A 108 -9.46 7.31 41.68
CA HIS A 108 -9.17 6.20 42.58
C HIS A 108 -8.22 6.62 43.72
N GLY A 109 -7.13 7.31 43.40
CA GLY A 109 -6.20 7.81 44.40
C GLY A 109 -6.85 8.77 45.40
N ASP A 110 -7.73 9.64 44.93
CA ASP A 110 -8.44 10.59 45.78
C ASP A 110 -9.47 9.90 46.70
N LEU A 111 -10.23 8.93 46.18
CA LEU A 111 -11.16 8.12 46.97
C LEU A 111 -10.41 7.30 48.04
N GLN A 112 -9.28 6.70 47.68
CA GLN A 112 -8.45 5.95 48.63
C GLN A 112 -7.97 6.83 49.78
N ARG A 113 -7.47 8.04 49.48
CA ARG A 113 -7.07 8.99 50.53
C ARG A 113 -8.23 9.39 51.44
N GLN A 114 -9.44 9.56 50.89
CA GLN A 114 -10.63 9.84 51.71
C GLN A 114 -10.97 8.69 52.64
N ALA A 115 -10.91 7.45 52.14
CA ALA A 115 -11.10 6.25 52.96
C ALA A 115 -10.05 6.14 54.08
N ASP A 116 -8.79 6.44 53.80
CA ASP A 116 -7.70 6.45 54.79
C ASP A 116 -7.92 7.52 55.86
N VAL A 117 -8.36 8.72 55.48
CA VAL A 117 -8.71 9.81 56.41
C VAL A 117 -9.90 9.41 57.30
N LEU A 118 -10.93 8.77 56.76
CA LEU A 118 -12.05 8.27 57.56
C LEU A 118 -11.61 7.18 58.53
N GLN A 119 -10.73 6.27 58.10
CA GLN A 119 -10.16 5.27 58.98
C GLN A 119 -9.39 5.92 60.15
N ALA A 120 -8.55 6.91 59.87
CA ALA A 120 -7.85 7.64 60.92
C ALA A 120 -8.81 8.35 61.89
N LYS A 121 -9.90 8.94 61.40
CA LYS A 121 -10.95 9.54 62.25
C LYS A 121 -11.64 8.50 63.14
N ILE A 122 -11.93 7.31 62.60
CA ILE A 122 -12.49 6.18 63.34
C ILE A 122 -11.52 5.78 64.47
N ASP A 123 -10.23 5.62 64.17
CA ASP A 123 -9.24 5.20 65.14
C ASP A 123 -9.08 6.21 66.29
N VAL A 124 -9.02 7.51 65.96
CA VAL A 124 -8.96 8.60 66.95
C VAL A 124 -10.23 8.61 67.83
N LEU A 125 -11.41 8.52 67.23
CA LEU A 125 -12.67 8.50 67.97
C LEU A 125 -12.80 7.23 68.84
N GLN A 126 -12.28 6.09 68.38
CA GLN A 126 -12.22 4.86 69.18
C GLN A 126 -11.33 5.00 70.41
N GLN A 127 -10.25 5.78 70.34
CA GLN A 127 -9.36 6.06 71.47
C GLN A 127 -9.89 7.17 72.40
N ASP A 128 -10.83 7.98 71.94
CA ASP A 128 -11.43 9.04 72.75
C ASP A 128 -12.21 8.48 73.94
N SER A 129 -11.80 8.90 75.14
CA SER A 129 -12.41 8.53 76.43
C SER A 129 -13.29 9.64 77.02
N PHE A 130 -13.31 10.83 76.42
CA PHE A 130 -14.05 11.99 76.91
C PHE A 130 -15.48 12.09 76.34
N THR A 131 -15.71 11.60 75.12
CA THR A 131 -17.05 11.60 74.51
C THR A 131 -17.98 10.57 75.17
N PRO A 132 -19.25 10.93 75.48
CA PRO A 132 -20.23 9.97 76.00
C PRO A 132 -20.38 8.72 75.12
N PRO A 133 -20.54 7.52 75.70
CA PRO A 133 -20.56 6.26 74.93
C PRO A 133 -21.61 6.21 73.82
N ALA A 134 -22.80 6.77 74.07
CA ALA A 134 -23.89 6.79 73.10
C ALA A 134 -23.56 7.67 71.87
N ASP A 135 -23.04 8.88 72.10
CA ASP A 135 -22.65 9.81 71.04
C ASP A 135 -21.48 9.27 70.22
N LYS A 136 -20.51 8.65 70.90
CA LYS A 136 -19.37 7.97 70.28
C LYS A 136 -19.83 6.83 69.37
N ALA A 137 -20.76 5.99 69.84
CA ALA A 137 -21.29 4.89 69.05
C ALA A 137 -22.00 5.39 67.78
N ALA A 138 -22.85 6.41 67.89
CA ALA A 138 -23.55 7.00 66.75
C ALA A 138 -22.59 7.59 65.71
N ARG A 139 -21.55 8.31 66.16
CA ARG A 139 -20.52 8.88 65.26
C ARG A 139 -19.68 7.81 64.57
N LEU A 140 -19.31 6.75 65.28
CA LEU A 140 -18.57 5.62 64.70
C LEU A 140 -19.39 4.89 63.63
N ASP A 141 -20.69 4.69 63.87
CA ASP A 141 -21.57 4.07 62.90
C ASP A 141 -21.67 4.91 61.61
N ALA A 142 -21.85 6.22 61.75
CA ALA A 142 -21.86 7.15 60.63
C ALA A 142 -20.56 7.12 59.81
N LEU A 143 -19.40 7.19 60.46
CA LEU A 143 -18.09 7.16 59.77
C LEU A 143 -17.84 5.83 59.07
N ARG A 144 -18.24 4.71 59.69
CA ARG A 144 -18.10 3.37 59.09
C ARG A 144 -18.97 3.22 57.86
N LYS A 145 -20.20 3.76 57.90
CA LYS A 145 -21.09 3.77 56.75
C LYS A 145 -20.52 4.60 55.59
N GLU A 146 -20.02 5.80 55.89
CA GLU A 146 -19.38 6.67 54.89
C GLU A 146 -18.15 5.99 54.25
N LYS A 147 -17.32 5.34 55.07
CA LYS A 147 -16.17 4.57 54.59
C LYS A 147 -16.61 3.42 53.66
N ALA A 148 -17.62 2.65 54.06
CA ALA A 148 -18.13 1.54 53.26
C ALA A 148 -18.72 2.01 51.92
N ASP A 149 -19.36 3.18 51.88
CA ASP A 149 -19.88 3.77 50.65
C ASP A 149 -18.74 4.24 49.73
N LEU A 150 -17.63 4.76 50.27
CA LEU A 150 -16.43 5.08 49.49
C LEU A 150 -15.72 3.83 48.96
N GLU A 151 -15.60 2.77 49.76
CA GLU A 151 -15.01 1.49 49.33
C GLU A 151 -15.77 0.91 48.13
N LYS A 152 -17.12 0.96 48.15
CA LYS A 152 -17.93 0.57 46.98
C LYS A 152 -17.68 1.41 45.73
N GLN A 153 -17.48 2.72 45.91
CA GLN A 153 -17.15 3.62 44.79
C GLN A 153 -15.78 3.30 44.20
N ILE A 154 -14.80 2.93 45.03
CA ILE A 154 -13.47 2.47 44.61
C ILE A 154 -13.59 1.18 43.78
N ASP A 155 -14.33 0.19 44.26
CA ASP A 155 -14.55 -1.07 43.55
C ASP A 155 -15.19 -0.84 42.17
N THR A 156 -16.24 -0.01 42.14
CA THR A 156 -16.92 0.37 40.90
C THR A 156 -15.99 1.12 39.94
N ALA A 157 -15.12 1.99 40.45
CA ALA A 157 -14.16 2.74 39.64
C ALA A 157 -13.05 1.87 39.03
N ILE A 158 -12.74 0.72 39.65
CA ILE A 158 -11.79 -0.28 39.14
C ILE A 158 -12.49 -1.31 38.24
N GLY A 159 -13.83 -1.36 38.25
CA GLY A 159 -14.62 -2.34 37.51
C GLY A 159 -14.60 -3.72 38.15
N ARG A 160 -14.53 -3.78 39.49
CA ARG A 160 -14.69 -5.00 40.29
C ARG A 160 -16.07 -5.07 40.93
#